data_AF-G9PFZ8-F1
#
_entry.id   AF-G9PFZ8-F1
#
_cell.length_a   1.000
_cell.length_b   1.000
_cell.length_c   1.000
_cell.angle_alpha   90.00
_cell.angle_beta   90.00
_cell.angle_gamma   90.00
#
_symmetry.space_group_name_H-M   'P 1'
#
loop_
_entity.id
_entity.type
_entity.pdbx_description
1 polymer ?
#
loop_
_entity_poly.entity_id
_entity_poly.type
_entity_poly.pdbx_seq_one_letter_code
_entity_poly.pdbx_strand_id
1 'polypeptide(L)' 'MSYKFWWCETATRGKGNPCHAPQVRETELRRVITCVLDLDEWDNDAVLEQVRTITISPHRQAVVALENGKVHTITLGEEN' A
#
# COMPACT_ATOMS: atom_id res chain seq x y z
N MET A 1 -13.98 12.54 11.24
CA MET A 1 -13.30 11.97 10.06
C MET A 1 -11.84 11.78 10.42
N SER A 2 -11.40 10.53 10.54
CA SER A 2 -10.04 10.20 11.01
C SER A 2 -9.15 10.00 9.78
N TYR A 3 -8.24 10.93 9.53
CA TYR A 3 -7.25 10.76 8.46
C TYR A 3 -6.19 9.76 8.93
N LYS A 4 -6.16 8.57 8.31
CA LYS A 4 -5.15 7.56 8.57
C LYS A 4 -4.08 7.60 7.48
N PHE A 5 -2.83 7.67 7.92
CA PHE A 5 -1.66 7.64 7.07
C PHE A 5 -0.77 6.47 7.45
N TRP A 6 -0.23 5.80 6.44
CA TRP A 6 0.72 4.70 6.54
C TRP A 6 2.12 5.23 6.35
N TRP A 7 2.97 4.97 7.34
CA TRP A 7 4.34 5.43 7.41
C TRP A 7 5.25 4.21 7.56
N CYS A 8 6.48 4.30 7.06
CA CYS A 8 7.49 3.27 7.27
C CYS A 8 7.67 3.09 8.80
N GLU A 9 7.54 1.85 9.29
CA GLU A 9 7.62 1.57 10.74
C GLU A 9 8.92 2.10 11.36
N THR A 10 10.03 2.01 10.64
CA THR A 10 11.32 2.52 11.12
C THR A 10 11.29 4.04 11.33
N ALA A 11 10.55 4.77 10.48
CA ALA A 11 10.37 6.21 10.60
C ALA A 11 9.45 6.55 11.78
N THR A 12 8.37 5.79 12.01
CA THR A 12 7.50 6.00 13.18
C THR A 12 8.20 5.69 14.49
N ARG A 13 9.18 4.77 14.48
CA ARG A 13 10.03 4.44 15.62
C ARG A 13 11.21 5.40 15.85
N GLY A 14 11.29 6.51 15.10
CA GLY A 14 12.33 7.53 15.26
C GLY A 14 13.73 7.10 14.82
N LYS A 15 13.86 5.98 14.10
CA LYS A 15 15.14 5.47 13.57
C LYS A 15 15.47 5.99 12.17
N GLY A 16 14.76 7.04 11.72
CA GLY A 16 14.85 7.57 10.37
C GLY A 16 14.06 6.75 9.35
N ASN A 17 14.10 7.18 8.09
CA ASN A 17 13.40 6.54 6.98
C ASN A 17 14.41 5.87 6.03
N PRO A 18 15.01 4.71 6.39
CA PRO A 18 15.98 4.03 5.53
C PRO A 18 15.34 3.53 4.23
N CYS A 19 14.04 3.27 4.26
CA CYS A 19 13.27 2.84 3.09
C CYS A 19 12.94 4.02 2.15
N HIS A 20 13.16 5.27 2.60
CA HIS A 20 12.79 6.52 1.91
C HIS A 20 11.34 6.55 1.39
N ALA A 21 10.47 5.68 1.92
CA ALA A 21 9.10 5.58 1.46
C ALA A 21 8.30 6.81 1.88
N PRO A 22 7.45 7.35 0.99
CA PRO A 22 6.58 8.46 1.31
C PRO A 22 5.46 8.03 2.27
N GLN A 23 4.79 9.01 2.85
CA GLN A 23 3.58 8.79 3.63
C GLN A 23 2.44 8.46 2.66
N VAL A 24 1.74 7.35 2.89
CA VAL A 24 0.64 6.91 2.02
C VAL A 24 -0.69 7.09 2.76
N ARG A 25 -1.69 7.70 2.12
CA ARG A 25 -3.04 7.79 2.70
C ARG A 25 -3.68 6.40 2.73
N GLU A 26 -4.36 6.05 3.82
CA GLU A 26 -5.09 4.78 3.91
C GLU A 26 -6.11 4.64 2.78
N THR A 27 -6.80 5.72 2.42
CA THR A 27 -7.77 5.75 1.32
C THR A 27 -7.14 5.42 -0.03
N GLU A 28 -5.98 6.01 -0.32
CA GLU A 28 -5.24 5.76 -1.56
C GLU A 28 -4.71 4.32 -1.61
N LEU A 29 -4.14 3.84 -0.49
CA LEU A 29 -3.66 2.46 -0.40
C LEU A 29 -4.78 1.47 -0.62
N ARG A 30 -5.94 1.68 0.03
CA ARG A 30 -7.12 0.83 -0.16
C ARG A 30 -7.56 0.84 -1.62
N ARG A 31 -7.73 2.02 -2.22
CA ARG A 31 -8.15 2.17 -3.62
C ARG A 31 -7.21 1.44 -4.59
N VAL A 32 -5.90 1.54 -4.39
CA VAL A 32 -4.91 0.84 -5.20
C VAL A 32 -5.04 -0.68 -5.05
N ILE A 33 -5.16 -1.19 -3.84
CA ILE A 33 -5.31 -2.64 -3.59
C ILE A 33 -6.63 -3.14 -4.20
N THR A 34 -7.74 -2.44 -4.00
CA THR A 34 -9.05 -2.79 -4.58
C THR A 34 -8.96 -2.85 -6.10
N CYS A 35 -8.26 -1.90 -6.74
CA CYS A 35 -8.01 -1.90 -8.18
C CYS A 35 -7.10 -3.05 -8.64
N VAL A 36 -6.11 -3.44 -7.84
CA VAL A 36 -5.23 -4.60 -8.13
C VAL A 36 -5.99 -5.91 -8.08
N LEU A 37 -6.89 -6.04 -7.11
CA LEU A 37 -7.71 -7.22 -6.90
C LEU A 37 -8.96 -7.24 -7.79
N ASP A 38 -9.16 -6.21 -8.61
CA ASP A 38 -10.36 -6.02 -9.46
C ASP A 38 -11.67 -6.13 -8.66
N LEU A 39 -11.67 -5.58 -7.45
CA LEU A 39 -12.82 -5.55 -6.56
C LEU A 39 -13.65 -4.27 -6.79
N ASP A 40 -14.96 -4.36 -6.66
CA ASP A 40 -15.84 -3.18 -6.72
C ASP A 40 -15.79 -2.38 -5.39
N GLU A 41 -15.69 -3.10 -4.27
CA GLU A 41 -15.59 -2.53 -2.93
C GLU A 41 -14.41 -3.10 -2.12
N TRP A 42 -14.03 -2.42 -1.03
CA TRP A 42 -12.98 -2.90 -0.14
C TRP A 42 -13.47 -4.11 0.67
N ASP A 43 -12.96 -5.29 0.32
CA ASP A 43 -13.22 -6.53 1.04
C ASP A 43 -11.97 -6.96 1.84
N ASN A 44 -12.06 -6.95 3.17
CA ASN A 44 -10.93 -7.32 4.03
C ASN A 44 -10.56 -8.80 3.91
N ASP A 45 -11.55 -9.69 3.78
CA ASP A 45 -11.31 -11.13 3.72
C ASP A 45 -10.62 -11.48 2.39
N ALA A 46 -11.13 -10.95 1.28
CA ALA A 46 -10.53 -11.15 -0.04
C ALA A 46 -9.12 -10.56 -0.12
N VAL A 47 -8.87 -9.41 0.53
CA VAL A 47 -7.53 -8.83 0.60
C VAL A 47 -6.60 -9.70 1.45
N LEU A 48 -7.04 -10.19 2.60
CA LEU A 48 -6.21 -11.04 3.46
C LEU A 48 -5.90 -12.40 2.85
N GLU A 49 -6.85 -12.96 2.07
CA GLU A 49 -6.68 -14.23 1.37
C GLU A 49 -5.82 -14.10 0.10
N GLN A 50 -5.86 -12.94 -0.57
CA GLN A 50 -5.13 -12.77 -1.83
C GLN A 50 -3.81 -12.02 -1.66
N VAL A 51 -3.69 -11.09 -0.73
CA VAL A 51 -2.50 -10.23 -0.58
C VAL A 51 -1.57 -10.80 0.48
N ARG A 52 -0.41 -11.24 0.03
CA ARG A 52 0.65 -11.75 0.91
C ARG A 52 1.47 -10.63 1.54
N THR A 53 1.90 -9.66 0.74
CA THR A 53 2.79 -8.59 1.20
C THR A 53 2.63 -7.35 0.34
N ILE A 54 2.68 -6.17 0.97
CA ILE A 54 2.66 -4.88 0.29
C ILE A 54 3.97 -4.17 0.61
N THR A 55 4.75 -3.86 -0.41
CA THR A 55 6.02 -3.16 -0.29
C THR A 55 5.91 -1.79 -0.95
N ILE A 56 6.18 -0.72 -0.20
CA ILE A 56 6.20 0.63 -0.76
C ILE A 56 7.65 1.06 -1.02
N SER A 57 7.94 1.41 -2.27
CA SER A 57 9.23 1.93 -2.72
C SER A 57 9.30 3.45 -2.57
N PRO A 58 10.52 4.02 -2.43
CA PRO A 58 10.72 5.46 -2.30
C PRO A 58 10.23 6.27 -3.51
N HIS A 59 10.15 5.65 -4.68
CA HIS A 59 9.63 6.26 -5.91
C HIS A 59 8.09 6.33 -5.96
N ARG A 60 7.40 6.34 -4.80
CA ARG A 60 5.94 6.26 -4.69
C ARG A 60 5.37 5.06 -5.45
N GLN A 61 6.02 3.89 -5.40
CA GLN A 61 5.49 2.68 -6.02
C GLN A 61 5.04 1.71 -4.94
N ALA A 62 3.82 1.18 -5.06
CA ALA A 62 3.30 0.10 -4.26
C ALA A 62 3.44 -1.21 -5.03
N VAL A 63 4.20 -2.15 -4.48
CA VAL A 63 4.35 -3.51 -4.99
C VAL A 63 3.50 -4.42 -4.12
N VAL A 64 2.41 -4.93 -4.67
CA VAL A 64 1.49 -5.87 -4.03
C VAL A 64 1.85 -7.28 -4.51
N ALA A 65 2.39 -8.10 -3.61
CA ALA A 65 2.63 -9.50 -3.84
C ALA A 65 1.41 -10.31 -3.37
N LEU A 66 0.83 -11.08 -4.27
CA LEU A 66 -0.32 -11.92 -4.02
C LEU A 66 0.11 -13.33 -3.56
N GLU A 67 -0.79 -14.04 -2.86
CA GLU A 67 -0.59 -15.42 -2.40
C GLU A 67 -0.36 -16.39 -3.57
N ASN A 68 -1.00 -16.14 -4.71
CA ASN A 68 -0.83 -16.91 -5.95
C ASN A 68 0.55 -16.71 -6.64
N GLY A 69 1.45 -15.90 -6.05
CA GLY A 69 2.78 -15.60 -6.59
C GLY A 69 2.81 -14.47 -7.63
N LYS A 70 1.65 -13.89 -7.98
CA LYS A 70 1.57 -12.75 -8.87
C LYS A 70 1.97 -11.47 -8.14
N VAL A 71 2.72 -10.62 -8.82
CA VAL A 71 3.17 -9.34 -8.27
C VAL A 71 2.63 -8.21 -9.14
N HIS A 72 1.95 -7.27 -8.49
CA HIS A 72 1.43 -6.07 -9.13
C HIS A 72 2.22 -4.86 -8.64
N THR A 73 2.73 -4.06 -9.57
CA THR A 73 3.38 -2.79 -9.26
C THR A 73 2.50 -1.65 -9.71
N ILE A 74 2.15 -0.77 -8.79
CA ILE A 74 1.31 0.41 -9.04
C ILE A 74 2.06 1.64 -8.58
N THR A 75 1.96 2.72 -9.34
CA THR A 75 2.52 4.01 -8.93
C THR A 75 1.44 4.77 -8.16
N LEU A 76 1.75 5.14 -6.92
CA LEU A 76 0.94 6.01 -6.07
C LEU A 76 1.10 7.44 -6.59
N GLY A 77 0.14 7.87 -7.41
CA GLY A 77 0.15 9.16 -8.06
C GLY A 77 -0.17 10.32 -7.10
N GLU A 78 0.61 11.39 -7.24
CA GLU A 78 0.40 12.67 -6.57
C GLU A 78 -0.99 13.24 -6.87
N GLU A 79 -1.80 13.46 -5.84
CA GLU A 79 -2.85 14.49 -5.90
C GLU A 79 -2.11 15.81 -6.23
N ASN A 80 -2.36 16.34 -7.43
CA ASN A 80 -1.89 17.66 -7.88
C ASN A 80 -2.43 18.76 -6.96
#